data_AF-A0A950ME47-F1
#
_entry.id   AF-A0A950ME47-F1
#
_cell.length_a   1.000
_cell.length_b   1.000
_cell.length_c   1.000
_cell.angle_alpha   90.00
_cell.angle_beta   90.00
_cell.angle_gamma   90.00
#
_symmetry.space_group_name_H-M   'P 1'
#
loop_
_entity.id
_entity.type
_entity.pdbx_description
1 polymer ?
#
loop_
_entity_poly.entity_id
_entity_poly.type
_entity_poly.pdbx_seq_one_letter_code
_entity_poly.pdbx_strand_id
1 'polypeptide(L)'
;MPRDKTVPRLRDLDDKSVGTISAVRENPENHDGVVSEPMRLLGTRPTGIAALVSEIWAGFRSRDSWTAAAVIRLAWVLPLATFFSWLGIVLSHQSEGVATIWFSNGLIFSLLITQPKQRWLPYFLAGLTADTLADMIYGDPFRLAFGVSLANSVEVVTSTLLLRRWFGYPLDLRKRRSLIGFLVISVIGAAALTSALGAFWTVRLVPGAAWWQMFRTWYLGDMLGMAVLAPLIIMVQQPGFFAMFERRELAHTLMVLAASVVVTMLVFTH
;
A
#
# COMPACT_ATOMS: atom_id res chain seq x y z
N MET A 1 75.98 12.63 7.46
CA MET A 1 75.80 13.14 8.84
C MET A 1 74.47 13.89 8.90
N PRO A 2 73.71 13.84 10.02
CA PRO A 2 72.77 12.74 10.36
C PRO A 2 71.35 13.28 10.69
N ARG A 3 70.28 12.47 10.79
CA ARG A 3 69.82 11.60 11.92
C ARG A 3 68.81 10.59 11.34
N ASP A 4 68.87 9.28 11.54
CA ASP A 4 68.88 8.41 12.74
C ASP A 4 67.52 8.23 13.45
N LYS A 5 67.04 6.96 13.42
CA LYS A 5 66.37 6.13 14.46
C LYS A 5 65.61 4.96 13.76
N THR A 6 66.18 3.75 13.61
CA THR A 6 66.20 2.57 14.52
C THR A 6 64.81 2.04 14.91
N VAL A 7 64.38 0.75 14.86
CA VAL A 7 64.93 -0.60 14.61
C VAL A 7 63.72 -1.57 14.47
N PRO A 8 63.76 -2.67 13.67
CA PRO A 8 62.84 -3.81 13.73
C PRO A 8 63.46 -5.04 14.47
N ARG A 9 62.65 -5.84 15.20
CA ARG A 9 63.13 -7.07 15.89
C ARG A 9 62.74 -8.37 15.15
N LEU A 10 63.75 -9.25 15.12
CA LEU A 10 63.82 -10.66 14.67
C LEU A 10 62.98 -11.60 15.57
N ARG A 11 62.29 -12.64 15.05
CA ARG A 11 62.74 -14.00 14.62
C ARG A 11 63.21 -14.89 15.78
N ASP A 12 62.46 -15.97 16.00
CA ASP A 12 62.74 -17.22 16.76
C ASP A 12 61.47 -18.09 16.56
N LEU A 13 61.42 -19.38 16.20
CA LEU A 13 62.36 -20.49 16.10
C LEU A 13 61.81 -21.54 15.10
N ASP A 14 62.71 -22.24 14.41
CA ASP A 14 62.51 -23.52 13.72
C ASP A 14 62.22 -24.65 14.73
N ASP A 15 61.45 -25.70 14.36
CA ASP A 15 61.97 -27.07 14.16
C ASP A 15 60.86 -28.04 13.68
N LYS A 16 61.13 -28.69 12.52
CA LYS A 16 61.02 -30.14 12.19
C LYS A 16 59.96 -31.03 12.89
N SER A 17 59.38 -32.09 12.32
CA SER A 17 59.41 -32.83 11.04
C SER A 17 58.67 -34.16 11.28
N VAL A 18 58.27 -34.88 10.21
CA VAL A 18 57.87 -36.33 10.18
C VAL A 18 56.42 -36.58 10.66
N GLY A 19 55.46 -37.12 9.91
CA GLY A 19 55.46 -38.14 8.85
C GLY A 19 55.08 -39.51 9.44
N THR A 20 53.93 -40.10 9.07
CA THR A 20 53.72 -41.56 8.84
C THR A 20 52.22 -41.95 8.89
N ILE A 21 51.86 -42.70 7.85
CA ILE A 21 50.62 -43.40 7.52
C ILE A 21 50.42 -44.62 8.43
N SER A 22 49.20 -44.95 8.88
CA SER A 22 48.63 -46.31 8.71
C SER A 22 47.18 -46.44 9.16
N ALA A 23 46.49 -47.36 8.49
CA ALA A 23 45.06 -47.61 8.50
C ALA A 23 44.63 -48.73 9.47
N VAL A 24 43.31 -48.95 9.51
CA VAL A 24 42.58 -50.18 9.88
C VAL A 24 42.21 -50.37 11.35
N ARG A 25 40.91 -50.24 11.63
CA ARG A 25 40.11 -51.30 12.29
C ARG A 25 38.61 -51.11 12.04
N GLU A 26 37.99 -52.13 11.47
CA GLU A 26 36.54 -52.30 11.36
C GLU A 26 35.98 -53.13 12.53
N ASN A 27 34.67 -52.89 12.78
CA ASN A 27 33.61 -53.77 13.33
C ASN A 27 33.42 -53.91 14.86
N PRO A 28 32.23 -54.32 15.41
CA PRO A 28 30.86 -54.46 14.84
C PRO A 28 29.69 -53.89 15.68
N GLU A 29 28.52 -53.79 15.02
CA GLU A 29 27.12 -54.00 15.48
C GLU A 29 26.60 -53.62 16.89
N ASN A 30 25.57 -52.75 16.86
CA ASN A 30 24.23 -52.86 17.45
C ASN A 30 24.02 -52.73 18.98
N HIS A 31 23.40 -51.61 19.40
CA HIS A 31 22.27 -51.62 20.35
C HIS A 31 21.49 -50.29 20.33
N ASP A 32 20.26 -50.36 19.82
CA ASP A 32 19.05 -49.76 20.40
C ASP A 32 19.17 -48.38 21.05
N GLY A 33 19.02 -47.34 20.23
CA GLY A 33 18.83 -45.97 20.67
C GLY A 33 17.83 -45.27 19.77
N VAL A 34 16.54 -45.43 20.06
CA VAL A 34 15.43 -44.71 19.45
C VAL A 34 15.74 -43.21 19.49
N VAL A 35 16.08 -42.64 18.33
CA VAL A 35 16.15 -41.19 18.15
C VAL A 35 14.70 -40.70 18.16
N SER A 36 14.25 -40.24 19.32
CA SER A 36 13.01 -39.51 19.46
C SER A 36 13.08 -38.22 18.66
N GLU A 37 12.52 -38.25 17.44
CA GLU A 37 12.09 -37.02 16.78
C GLU A 37 11.25 -36.22 17.79
N PRO A 38 11.53 -34.92 18.01
CA PRO A 38 10.59 -34.08 18.72
C PRO A 38 9.36 -33.97 17.82
N MET A 39 8.35 -34.77 18.18
CA MET A 39 6.98 -34.67 17.73
C MET A 39 6.59 -33.21 17.75
N ARG A 40 6.56 -32.59 16.55
CA ARG A 40 5.97 -31.27 16.36
C ARG A 40 4.56 -31.40 16.88
N LEU A 41 4.35 -30.89 18.10
CA LEU A 41 3.02 -30.61 18.63
C LEU A 41 2.35 -29.76 17.56
N LEU A 42 1.48 -30.42 16.79
CA LEU A 42 0.46 -29.78 15.98
C LEU A 42 -0.42 -29.06 16.99
N GLY A 43 0.02 -27.87 17.40
CA GLY A 43 -0.79 -26.92 18.14
C GLY A 43 -2.06 -26.80 17.33
N THR A 44 -3.16 -27.27 17.91
CA THR A 44 -4.48 -27.18 17.33
C THR A 44 -4.68 -25.71 16.98
N ARG A 45 -4.63 -25.38 15.69
CA ARG A 45 -4.96 -24.03 15.23
C ARG A 45 -6.32 -23.73 15.85
N PRO A 46 -6.49 -22.62 16.58
CA PRO A 46 -7.78 -22.33 17.19
C PRO A 46 -8.83 -22.37 16.07
N THR A 47 -9.78 -23.29 16.16
CA THR A 47 -10.84 -23.47 15.17
C THR A 47 -12.08 -22.77 15.70
N GLY A 48 -12.51 -21.72 15.02
CA GLY A 48 -13.71 -20.95 15.41
C GLY A 48 -13.77 -19.58 14.75
N ILE A 49 -14.93 -18.91 14.86
CA ILE A 49 -15.17 -17.57 14.30
C ILE A 49 -14.13 -16.56 14.80
N ALA A 50 -13.75 -16.63 16.08
CA ALA A 50 -12.75 -15.74 16.66
C ALA A 50 -11.35 -15.91 16.04
N ALA A 51 -10.98 -17.14 15.67
CA ALA A 51 -9.70 -17.43 15.00
C ALA A 51 -9.73 -17.04 13.53
N LEU A 52 -10.87 -17.24 12.85
CA LEU A 52 -11.08 -16.73 11.50
C LEU A 52 -11.01 -15.20 11.48
N VAL A 53 -11.67 -14.52 12.43
CA VAL A 53 -11.63 -13.06 12.57
C VAL A 53 -10.21 -12.58 12.87
N SER A 54 -9.48 -13.26 13.75
CA SER A 54 -8.09 -12.90 14.06
C SER A 54 -7.14 -13.17 12.90
N GLU A 55 -7.35 -14.24 12.11
CA GLU A 55 -6.60 -14.54 10.90
C GLU A 55 -6.91 -13.53 9.79
N ILE A 56 -8.19 -13.19 9.57
CA ILE A 56 -8.65 -12.10 8.70
C ILE A 56 -7.90 -10.82 9.08
N TRP A 57 -7.99 -10.44 10.35
CA TRP A 57 -7.37 -9.23 10.88
C TRP A 57 -5.83 -9.26 10.82
N ALA A 58 -5.21 -10.44 10.98
CA ALA A 58 -3.77 -10.62 10.84
C ALA A 58 -3.32 -10.58 9.37
N GLY A 59 -4.13 -11.06 8.43
CA GLY A 59 -3.80 -11.00 7.00
C GLY A 59 -4.07 -9.65 6.35
N PHE A 60 -4.94 -8.81 6.93
CA PHE A 60 -4.93 -7.36 6.64
C PHE A 60 -3.55 -6.74 6.95
N ARG A 61 -2.82 -7.30 7.92
CA ARG A 61 -1.49 -6.86 8.35
C ARG A 61 -0.33 -7.60 7.67
N SER A 62 -0.53 -8.87 7.26
CA SER A 62 0.51 -9.69 6.62
C SER A 62 0.78 -9.23 5.19
N ARG A 63 2.04 -8.85 4.95
CA ARG A 63 2.52 -8.45 3.63
C ARG A 63 2.92 -9.64 2.77
N ASP A 64 3.31 -10.79 3.33
CA ASP A 64 4.13 -11.76 2.57
C ASP A 64 3.44 -13.04 2.09
N SER A 65 2.28 -13.46 2.63
CA SER A 65 1.59 -14.70 2.20
C SER A 65 0.10 -14.52 1.86
N TRP A 66 -0.37 -15.14 0.76
CA TRP A 66 -1.80 -15.20 0.40
C TRP A 66 -2.55 -16.08 1.40
N THR A 67 -2.81 -15.53 2.58
CA THR A 67 -3.69 -16.12 3.59
C THR A 67 -5.15 -15.97 3.16
N ALA A 68 -6.06 -16.75 3.76
CA ALA A 68 -7.51 -16.60 3.52
C ALA A 68 -7.97 -15.15 3.69
N ALA A 69 -7.40 -14.45 4.66
CA ALA A 69 -7.55 -13.03 4.91
C ALA A 69 -7.17 -12.11 3.73
N ALA A 70 -6.07 -12.39 3.03
CA ALA A 70 -5.66 -11.61 1.85
C ALA A 70 -6.65 -11.79 0.68
N VAL A 71 -7.19 -13.01 0.53
CA VAL A 71 -8.23 -13.32 -0.46
C VAL A 71 -9.53 -12.61 -0.10
N ILE A 72 -9.97 -12.69 1.16
CA ILE A 72 -11.17 -11.98 1.64
C ILE A 72 -11.02 -10.47 1.46
N ARG A 73 -9.86 -9.91 1.81
CA ARG A 73 -9.56 -8.50 1.58
C ARG A 73 -9.71 -8.15 0.10
N LEU A 74 -9.08 -8.91 -0.80
CA LEU A 74 -9.19 -8.69 -2.24
C LEU A 74 -10.65 -8.78 -2.72
N ALA A 75 -11.42 -9.75 -2.22
CA ALA A 75 -12.84 -9.91 -2.57
C ALA A 75 -13.67 -8.67 -2.19
N TRP A 76 -13.32 -7.98 -1.09
CA TRP A 76 -13.97 -6.73 -0.69
C TRP A 76 -13.48 -5.50 -1.45
N VAL A 77 -12.31 -5.54 -2.09
CA VAL A 77 -11.78 -4.37 -2.83
C VAL A 77 -12.69 -3.99 -3.98
N LEU A 78 -13.13 -4.96 -4.78
CA LEU A 78 -13.99 -4.68 -5.93
C LEU A 78 -15.30 -3.95 -5.53
N PRO A 79 -16.16 -4.50 -4.63
CA PRO A 79 -17.40 -3.82 -4.27
C PRO A 79 -17.17 -2.49 -3.55
N LEU A 80 -16.15 -2.38 -2.69
CA LEU A 80 -15.83 -1.11 -2.00
C LEU A 80 -15.34 -0.05 -2.98
N ALA A 81 -14.41 -0.40 -3.87
CA ALA A 81 -13.91 0.52 -4.89
C ALA A 81 -15.05 0.98 -5.80
N THR A 82 -15.91 0.06 -6.27
CA THR A 82 -17.07 0.42 -7.11
C THR A 82 -18.02 1.36 -6.36
N PHE A 83 -18.30 1.10 -5.08
CA PHE A 83 -19.12 1.99 -4.26
C PHE A 83 -18.50 3.38 -4.14
N PHE A 84 -17.19 3.48 -3.86
CA PHE A 84 -16.49 4.76 -3.72
C PHE A 84 -16.42 5.55 -5.04
N SER A 85 -16.20 4.88 -6.17
CA SER A 85 -16.24 5.50 -7.49
C SER A 85 -17.65 6.00 -7.81
N TRP A 86 -18.67 5.15 -7.63
CA TRP A 86 -20.06 5.51 -7.86
C TRP A 86 -20.50 6.68 -6.98
N LEU A 87 -20.13 6.68 -5.70
CA LEU A 87 -20.41 7.78 -4.77
C LEU A 87 -19.78 9.10 -5.26
N GLY A 88 -18.52 9.06 -5.71
CA GLY A 88 -17.84 10.22 -6.29
C GLY A 88 -18.57 10.79 -7.51
N ILE A 89 -19.04 9.92 -8.41
CA ILE A 89 -19.77 10.29 -9.63
C ILE A 89 -21.13 10.93 -9.27
N VAL A 90 -21.89 10.32 -8.36
CA VAL A 90 -23.22 10.80 -7.96
C VAL A 90 -23.14 12.15 -7.26
N LEU A 91 -22.21 12.32 -6.31
CA LEU A 91 -22.06 13.59 -5.57
C LEU A 91 -21.79 14.77 -6.51
N SER A 92 -21.03 14.53 -7.57
CA SER A 92 -20.59 15.56 -8.52
C SER A 92 -21.70 16.00 -9.46
N HIS A 93 -22.63 15.11 -9.78
CA HIS A 93 -23.78 15.44 -10.62
C HIS A 93 -24.91 16.11 -9.85
N GLN A 94 -25.05 15.85 -8.55
CA GLN A 94 -26.07 16.48 -7.71
C GLN A 94 -25.74 17.93 -7.32
N SER A 95 -24.51 18.38 -7.60
CA SER A 95 -24.05 19.73 -7.27
C SER A 95 -23.42 20.37 -8.50
N GLU A 96 -24.07 21.38 -9.07
CA GLU A 96 -23.55 22.10 -10.23
C GLU A 96 -22.13 22.62 -9.95
N GLY A 97 -21.14 22.07 -10.66
CA GLY A 97 -19.74 22.52 -10.59
C GLY A 97 -18.85 21.86 -9.54
N VAL A 98 -19.30 20.82 -8.84
CA VAL A 98 -18.42 20.06 -7.93
C VAL A 98 -17.61 19.02 -8.70
N ALA A 99 -16.32 18.95 -8.37
CA ALA A 99 -15.38 18.00 -8.94
C ALA A 99 -15.70 16.54 -8.56
N THR A 100 -15.65 15.63 -9.55
CA THR A 100 -15.67 14.17 -9.32
C THR A 100 -14.51 13.74 -8.45
N ILE A 101 -14.81 13.45 -7.19
CA ILE A 101 -13.83 12.95 -6.24
C ILE A 101 -13.63 11.46 -6.48
N TRP A 102 -12.50 11.10 -7.09
CA TRP A 102 -12.13 9.72 -7.38
C TRP A 102 -11.53 9.03 -6.14
N PHE A 103 -12.40 8.72 -5.17
CA PHE A 103 -12.02 8.05 -3.93
C PHE A 103 -11.36 6.68 -4.15
N SER A 104 -11.70 6.01 -5.25
CA SER A 104 -11.08 4.75 -5.66
C SER A 104 -9.58 4.88 -5.91
N ASN A 105 -9.11 5.98 -6.49
CA ASN A 105 -7.67 6.18 -6.76
C ASN A 105 -6.87 6.14 -5.45
N GLY A 106 -7.33 6.89 -4.44
CA GLY A 106 -6.72 6.88 -3.10
C GLY A 106 -6.80 5.50 -2.43
N LEU A 107 -7.94 4.81 -2.56
CA LEU A 107 -8.12 3.44 -2.05
C LEU A 107 -7.12 2.48 -2.71
N ILE A 108 -7.12 2.35 -4.03
CA ILE A 108 -6.29 1.38 -4.75
C ILE A 108 -4.80 1.72 -4.60
N PHE A 109 -4.41 3.00 -4.68
CA PHE A 109 -3.06 3.44 -4.37
C PHE A 109 -2.60 2.98 -2.98
N SER A 110 -3.43 3.19 -1.95
CA SER A 110 -3.10 2.81 -0.58
C SER A 110 -2.90 1.29 -0.42
N LEU A 111 -3.61 0.48 -1.21
CA LEU A 111 -3.44 -0.97 -1.24
C LEU A 111 -2.13 -1.34 -1.94
N LEU A 112 -1.83 -0.75 -3.11
CA LEU A 112 -0.60 -1.06 -3.83
C LEU A 112 0.64 -0.63 -3.05
N ILE A 113 0.63 0.57 -2.47
CA ILE A 113 1.80 1.13 -1.77
C ILE A 113 2.13 0.40 -0.47
N THR A 114 1.17 -0.30 0.16
CA THR A 114 1.40 -1.06 1.40
C THR A 114 1.64 -2.56 1.20
N GLN A 115 1.44 -3.09 -0.02
CA GLN A 115 1.53 -4.52 -0.33
C GLN A 115 2.78 -4.87 -1.16
N PRO A 116 3.36 -6.07 -1.03
CA PRO A 116 4.51 -6.43 -1.85
C PRO A 116 4.12 -6.47 -3.34
N LYS A 117 5.11 -6.31 -4.23
CA LYS A 117 4.87 -6.16 -5.69
C LYS A 117 4.07 -7.31 -6.30
N GLN A 118 4.21 -8.52 -5.76
CA GLN A 118 3.52 -9.73 -6.21
C GLN A 118 1.99 -9.63 -6.10
N ARG A 119 1.47 -8.75 -5.24
CA ARG A 119 0.02 -8.54 -5.06
C ARG A 119 -0.54 -7.35 -5.83
N TRP A 120 0.29 -6.60 -6.53
CA TRP A 120 -0.15 -5.38 -7.20
C TRP A 120 -1.17 -5.65 -8.28
N LEU A 121 -0.91 -6.67 -9.12
CA LEU A 121 -1.75 -6.95 -10.28
C LEU A 121 -3.22 -7.23 -9.90
N PRO A 122 -3.54 -8.08 -8.90
CA PRO A 122 -4.92 -8.28 -8.48
C PRO A 122 -5.62 -7.00 -7.98
N TYR A 123 -4.95 -6.17 -7.17
CA TYR A 123 -5.54 -4.91 -6.69
C TYR A 123 -5.72 -3.89 -7.82
N PHE A 124 -4.76 -3.84 -8.74
CA PHE A 124 -4.84 -3.01 -9.94
C PHE A 124 -6.05 -3.40 -10.79
N LEU A 125 -6.20 -4.70 -11.10
CA LEU A 125 -7.33 -5.19 -11.89
C LEU A 125 -8.65 -4.94 -11.17
N ALA A 126 -8.73 -5.17 -9.85
CA ALA A 126 -9.92 -4.85 -9.08
C ALA A 126 -10.29 -3.37 -9.15
N GLY A 127 -9.31 -2.46 -9.07
CA GLY A 127 -9.52 -1.02 -9.21
C GLY A 127 -9.98 -0.61 -10.60
N LEU A 128 -9.28 -1.06 -11.65
CA LEU A 128 -9.63 -0.79 -13.04
C LEU A 128 -11.06 -1.27 -13.36
N THR A 129 -11.39 -2.50 -12.95
CA THR A 129 -12.73 -3.05 -13.13
C THR A 129 -13.77 -2.29 -12.30
N ALA A 130 -13.44 -1.89 -11.07
CA ALA A 130 -14.35 -1.16 -10.21
C ALA A 130 -14.76 0.20 -10.78
N ASP A 131 -13.78 0.98 -11.25
CA ASP A 131 -14.02 2.29 -11.88
C ASP A 131 -14.84 2.13 -13.16
N THR A 132 -14.46 1.17 -14.02
CA THR A 132 -15.16 0.94 -15.29
C THR A 132 -16.60 0.55 -15.04
N LEU A 133 -16.86 -0.33 -14.06
CA LEU A 133 -18.20 -0.74 -13.67
C LEU A 133 -19.00 0.43 -13.10
N ALA A 134 -18.39 1.29 -12.27
CA ALA A 134 -19.08 2.42 -11.67
C ALA A 134 -19.56 3.43 -12.72
N ASP A 135 -18.69 3.78 -13.68
CA ASP A 135 -19.05 4.64 -14.82
C ASP A 135 -20.17 4.01 -15.67
N MET A 136 -20.08 2.70 -15.94
CA MET A 136 -21.12 1.98 -16.70
C MET A 136 -22.46 1.91 -15.96
N ILE A 137 -22.44 1.70 -14.64
CA ILE A 137 -23.64 1.72 -13.79
C ILE A 137 -24.28 3.11 -13.82
N TYR A 138 -23.46 4.14 -13.87
CA TYR A 138 -23.93 5.52 -13.99
C TYR A 138 -24.56 5.82 -15.36
N GLY A 139 -24.10 5.16 -16.42
CA GLY A 139 -24.69 5.21 -17.75
C GLY A 139 -23.69 5.46 -18.87
N ASP A 140 -22.40 5.57 -18.57
CA ASP A 140 -21.39 5.82 -19.59
C ASP A 140 -21.15 4.58 -20.47
N PRO A 141 -20.92 4.78 -21.78
CA PRO A 141 -20.58 3.67 -22.66
C PRO A 141 -19.23 3.07 -22.26
N PHE A 142 -19.11 1.74 -22.36
CA PHE A 142 -17.90 0.99 -21.96
C PHE A 142 -16.59 1.62 -22.46
N ARG A 143 -16.56 2.10 -23.72
CA ARG A 143 -15.36 2.70 -24.30
C ARG A 143 -14.92 3.99 -23.60
N LEU A 144 -15.88 4.80 -23.13
CA LEU A 144 -15.58 6.00 -22.35
C LEU A 144 -15.09 5.59 -20.95
N ALA A 145 -15.91 4.83 -20.23
CA ALA A 145 -15.65 4.32 -18.88
C ALA A 145 -14.27 3.65 -18.76
N PHE A 146 -13.95 2.71 -19.65
CA PHE A 146 -12.69 1.99 -19.63
C PHE A 146 -11.47 2.89 -19.85
N GLY A 147 -11.57 3.88 -20.75
CA GLY A 147 -10.45 4.78 -21.01
C GLY A 147 -10.21 5.79 -19.89
N VAL A 148 -11.28 6.27 -19.24
CA VAL A 148 -11.17 7.08 -18.01
C VAL A 148 -10.55 6.27 -16.87
N SER A 149 -11.03 5.03 -16.67
CA SER A 149 -10.48 4.11 -15.67
C SER A 149 -9.00 3.77 -15.92
N LEU A 150 -8.59 3.69 -17.19
CA LEU A 150 -7.19 3.48 -17.56
C LEU A 150 -6.34 4.73 -17.27
N ALA A 151 -6.88 5.93 -17.46
CA ALA A 151 -6.23 7.17 -17.05
C ALA A 151 -6.04 7.22 -15.52
N ASN A 152 -7.09 6.94 -14.74
CA ASN A 152 -7.03 6.83 -13.27
C ASN A 152 -5.96 5.83 -12.81
N SER A 153 -5.87 4.71 -13.51
CA SER A 153 -4.86 3.68 -13.25
C SER A 153 -3.42 4.20 -13.44
N VAL A 154 -3.19 5.17 -14.33
CA VAL A 154 -1.88 5.84 -14.49
C VAL A 154 -1.52 6.61 -13.22
N GLU A 155 -2.46 7.30 -12.58
CA GLU A 155 -2.22 8.02 -11.33
C GLU A 155 -1.72 7.07 -10.23
N VAL A 156 -2.47 6.00 -10.03
CA VAL A 156 -2.22 4.99 -8.99
C VAL A 156 -0.85 4.33 -9.19
N VAL A 157 -0.55 3.89 -10.41
CA VAL A 157 0.70 3.19 -10.72
C VAL A 157 1.89 4.14 -10.63
N THR A 158 1.79 5.33 -11.23
CA THR A 158 2.87 6.33 -11.23
C THR A 158 3.18 6.76 -9.79
N SER A 159 2.15 7.06 -9.01
CA SER A 159 2.27 7.36 -7.58
C SER A 159 3.00 6.27 -6.83
N THR A 160 2.55 5.02 -7.01
CA THR A 160 3.11 3.88 -6.28
C THR A 160 4.58 3.65 -6.65
N LEU A 161 4.91 3.67 -7.94
CA LEU A 161 6.26 3.43 -8.44
C LEU A 161 7.23 4.51 -7.98
N LEU A 162 6.89 5.79 -8.17
CA LEU A 162 7.77 6.91 -7.85
C LEU A 162 7.99 7.02 -6.33
N LEU A 163 6.93 6.87 -5.53
CA LEU A 163 7.06 6.93 -4.07
C LEU A 163 7.91 5.78 -3.53
N ARG A 164 7.72 4.54 -4.02
CA ARG A 164 8.61 3.44 -3.64
C ARG A 164 10.04 3.67 -4.08
N ARG A 165 10.24 4.22 -5.28
CA ARG A 165 11.56 4.42 -5.86
C ARG A 165 12.40 5.45 -5.09
N TRP A 166 11.76 6.49 -4.55
CA TRP A 166 12.46 7.60 -3.90
C TRP A 166 12.36 7.61 -2.37
N PHE A 167 11.32 6.99 -1.79
CA PHE A 167 11.09 6.99 -0.33
C PHE A 167 11.11 5.58 0.28
N GLY A 168 11.21 4.53 -0.54
CA GLY A 168 11.34 3.15 -0.10
C GLY A 168 10.02 2.43 0.19
N TYR A 169 10.14 1.19 0.66
CA TYR A 169 9.03 0.34 1.09
C TYR A 169 9.39 -0.35 2.42
N PRO A 170 8.55 -0.27 3.46
CA PRO A 170 7.25 0.41 3.48
C PRO A 170 7.36 1.94 3.50
N LEU A 171 6.43 2.59 2.79
CA LEU A 171 6.28 4.05 2.84
C LEU A 171 5.78 4.47 4.23
N ASP A 172 6.48 5.42 4.86
CA ASP A 172 6.10 5.97 6.17
C ASP A 172 5.73 7.45 6.03
N LEU A 173 4.43 7.74 6.01
CA LEU A 173 3.88 9.10 5.89
C LEU A 173 4.07 9.96 7.15
N ARG A 174 4.51 9.39 8.28
CA ARG A 174 4.86 10.18 9.48
C ARG A 174 6.16 10.96 9.27
N LYS A 175 7.01 10.54 8.31
CA LYS A 175 8.24 11.25 7.97
C LYS A 175 7.91 12.42 7.05
N ARG A 176 8.32 13.63 7.44
CA ARG A 176 8.12 14.87 6.66
C ARG A 176 8.52 14.72 5.18
N ARG A 177 9.66 14.09 4.90
CA ARG A 177 10.13 13.88 3.51
C ARG A 177 9.15 13.02 2.70
N SER A 178 8.68 11.90 3.26
CA SER A 178 7.71 11.02 2.60
C SER A 178 6.36 11.68 2.41
N LEU A 179 5.90 12.46 3.39
CA LEU A 179 4.65 13.21 3.30
C LEU A 179 4.70 14.26 2.19
N ILE A 180 5.75 15.07 2.15
CA ILE A 180 5.95 16.05 1.07
C ILE A 180 6.08 15.34 -0.28
N GLY A 181 6.80 14.22 -0.33
CA GLY A 181 6.89 13.37 -1.53
C GLY A 181 5.52 12.91 -2.01
N PHE A 182 4.68 12.38 -1.11
CA PHE A 182 3.32 11.96 -1.41
C PHE A 182 2.47 13.12 -1.95
N LEU A 183 2.51 14.29 -1.31
CA LEU A 183 1.75 15.46 -1.76
C LEU A 183 2.20 15.93 -3.16
N VAL A 184 3.51 16.02 -3.40
CA VAL A 184 4.03 16.53 -4.68
C VAL A 184 3.83 15.52 -5.80
N ILE A 185 4.13 14.24 -5.56
CA ILE A 185 4.15 13.21 -6.60
C ILE A 185 2.75 12.70 -6.88
N SER A 186 1.98 12.38 -5.85
CA SER A 186 0.67 11.75 -6.00
C SER A 186 -0.42 12.79 -6.12
N VAL A 187 -0.59 13.60 -5.07
CA VAL A 187 -1.70 14.55 -4.99
C VAL A 187 -1.58 15.63 -6.07
N ILE A 188 -0.40 16.13 -6.39
CA ILE A 188 -0.22 17.19 -7.39
C ILE A 188 0.16 16.61 -8.76
N GLY A 189 1.29 15.90 -8.85
CA GLY A 189 1.86 15.48 -10.13
C GLY A 189 1.05 14.41 -10.86
N ALA A 190 0.78 13.29 -10.19
CA ALA A 190 0.08 12.16 -10.79
C ALA A 190 -1.38 12.49 -11.06
N ALA A 191 -2.04 13.23 -10.16
CA ALA A 191 -3.37 13.80 -10.38
C ALA A 191 -3.41 14.62 -11.68
N ALA A 192 -2.49 15.58 -11.87
CA ALA A 192 -2.47 16.39 -13.10
C ALA A 192 -2.31 15.53 -14.36
N LEU A 193 -1.49 14.48 -14.31
CA LEU A 193 -1.29 13.57 -15.43
C LEU A 193 -2.56 12.77 -15.74
N THR A 194 -3.22 12.17 -14.75
CA THR A 194 -4.47 11.41 -14.99
C THR A 194 -5.58 12.31 -15.51
N SER A 195 -5.80 13.48 -14.90
CA SER A 195 -6.88 14.37 -15.32
C SER A 195 -6.65 14.89 -16.74
N ALA A 196 -5.40 15.13 -17.14
CA ALA A 196 -5.07 15.52 -18.50
C ALA A 196 -5.37 14.41 -19.52
N LEU A 197 -4.98 13.16 -19.20
CA LEU A 197 -5.22 11.98 -20.03
C LEU A 197 -6.72 11.66 -20.13
N GLY A 198 -7.42 11.68 -18.99
CA GLY A 198 -8.86 11.47 -18.90
C GLY A 198 -9.63 12.53 -19.68
N ALA A 199 -9.34 13.82 -19.46
CA ALA A 199 -9.96 14.89 -20.22
C ALA A 199 -9.67 14.77 -21.72
N PHE A 200 -8.44 14.41 -22.10
CA PHE A 200 -8.10 14.18 -23.51
C PHE A 200 -8.94 13.04 -24.10
N TRP A 201 -9.09 11.92 -23.40
CA TRP A 201 -9.90 10.80 -23.84
C TRP A 201 -11.38 11.17 -24.00
N THR A 202 -11.95 11.84 -22.99
CA THR A 202 -13.37 12.23 -22.97
C THR A 202 -13.73 13.17 -24.10
N VAL A 203 -12.91 14.18 -24.38
CA VAL A 203 -13.16 15.15 -25.48
C VAL A 203 -13.19 14.49 -26.86
N ARG A 204 -12.52 13.34 -27.02
CA ARG A 204 -12.54 12.58 -28.29
C ARG A 204 -13.84 11.80 -28.50
N LEU A 205 -14.61 11.57 -27.44
CA LEU A 205 -15.79 10.71 -27.43
C LEU A 205 -17.08 11.45 -27.11
N VAL A 206 -17.02 12.58 -26.40
CA VAL A 206 -18.17 13.37 -25.96
C VAL A 206 -18.19 14.71 -26.72
N PRO A 207 -19.13 14.89 -27.67
CA PRO A 207 -19.27 16.15 -28.40
C PRO A 207 -19.53 17.33 -27.46
N GLY A 208 -18.86 18.46 -27.71
CA GLY A 208 -19.04 19.69 -26.93
C GLY A 208 -18.27 19.74 -25.59
N ALA A 209 -17.59 18.67 -25.19
CA ALA A 209 -16.74 18.69 -24.00
C ALA A 209 -15.53 19.63 -24.20
N ALA A 210 -15.31 20.54 -23.26
CA ALA A 210 -14.15 21.43 -23.24
C ALA A 210 -13.02 20.83 -22.41
N TRP A 211 -11.87 20.57 -23.05
CA TRP A 211 -10.72 19.91 -22.39
C TRP A 211 -10.30 20.61 -21.10
N TRP A 212 -10.17 21.93 -21.13
CA TRP A 212 -9.70 22.71 -19.98
C TRP A 212 -10.66 22.66 -18.79
N GLN A 213 -11.97 22.66 -19.07
CA GLN A 213 -13.00 22.54 -18.03
C GLN A 213 -12.93 21.15 -17.40
N MET A 214 -12.90 20.09 -18.22
CA MET A 214 -12.80 18.71 -17.75
C MET A 214 -11.54 18.48 -16.93
N PHE A 215 -10.39 18.93 -17.45
CA PHE A 215 -9.11 18.85 -16.75
C PHE A 215 -9.17 19.50 -15.36
N ARG A 216 -9.65 20.74 -15.26
CA ARG A 216 -9.71 21.46 -13.97
C ARG A 216 -10.63 20.77 -12.97
N THR A 217 -11.81 20.35 -13.44
CA THR A 217 -12.80 19.67 -12.59
C THR A 217 -12.23 18.36 -12.08
N TRP A 218 -11.67 17.52 -12.95
CA TRP A 218 -11.14 16.22 -12.54
C TRP A 218 -9.87 16.36 -11.70
N TYR A 219 -9.00 17.31 -12.02
CA TYR A 219 -7.77 17.55 -11.26
C TYR A 219 -8.02 17.86 -9.79
N LEU A 220 -8.99 18.73 -9.49
CA LEU A 220 -9.37 19.02 -8.11
C LEU A 220 -9.96 17.78 -7.42
N GLY A 221 -10.74 16.98 -8.15
CA GLY A 221 -11.33 15.75 -7.66
C GLY A 221 -10.31 14.66 -7.35
N ASP A 222 -9.36 14.44 -8.25
CA ASP A 222 -8.23 13.50 -8.11
C ASP A 222 -7.35 13.89 -6.91
N MET A 223 -7.00 15.18 -6.81
CA MET A 223 -6.27 15.74 -5.66
C MET A 223 -6.96 15.39 -4.33
N LEU A 224 -8.26 15.67 -4.23
CA LEU A 224 -9.04 15.44 -3.01
C LEU A 224 -9.18 13.94 -2.70
N GLY A 225 -9.50 13.13 -3.72
CA GLY A 225 -9.65 11.69 -3.58
C GLY A 225 -8.38 11.04 -3.06
N MET A 226 -7.24 11.35 -3.68
CA MET A 226 -5.93 10.86 -3.25
C MET A 226 -5.55 11.39 -1.86
N ALA A 227 -5.68 12.71 -1.61
CA ALA A 227 -5.25 13.33 -0.36
C ALA A 227 -6.06 12.87 0.87
N VAL A 228 -7.33 12.53 0.70
CA VAL A 228 -8.20 12.11 1.81
C VAL A 228 -8.13 10.59 2.03
N LEU A 229 -8.36 9.78 0.98
CA LEU A 229 -8.52 8.34 1.14
C LEU A 229 -7.19 7.61 1.32
N ALA A 230 -6.12 8.03 0.63
CA ALA A 230 -4.84 7.34 0.74
C ALA A 230 -4.28 7.31 2.17
N PRO A 231 -4.10 8.44 2.89
CA PRO A 231 -3.58 8.41 4.25
C PRO A 231 -4.54 7.71 5.22
N LEU A 232 -5.86 7.86 5.03
CA LEU A 232 -6.87 7.19 5.86
C LEU A 232 -6.71 5.66 5.78
N ILE A 233 -6.66 5.10 4.58
CA ILE A 233 -6.55 3.65 4.40
C ILE A 233 -5.15 3.15 4.81
N ILE A 234 -4.09 3.93 4.59
CA ILE A 234 -2.74 3.58 5.10
C ILE A 234 -2.75 3.53 6.63
N MET A 235 -3.47 4.44 7.29
CA MET A 235 -3.56 4.55 8.75
C MET A 235 -4.41 3.42 9.35
N VAL A 236 -5.55 3.08 8.75
CA VAL A 236 -6.41 1.96 9.19
C VAL A 236 -5.69 0.61 9.14
N GLN A 237 -4.71 0.46 8.24
CA GLN A 237 -3.87 -0.73 8.14
C GLN A 237 -2.79 -0.85 9.23
N GLN A 238 -2.57 0.20 10.04
CA GLN A 238 -1.55 0.18 11.09
C GLN A 238 -2.00 -0.62 12.32
N PRO A 239 -1.10 -1.39 12.96
CA PRO A 239 -1.39 -2.00 14.26
C PRO A 239 -1.75 -0.94 15.29
N GLY A 240 -2.86 -1.14 16.01
CA GLY A 240 -3.30 -0.22 17.05
C GLY A 240 -4.14 0.97 16.57
N PHE A 241 -4.48 1.06 15.28
CA PHE A 241 -5.42 2.08 14.79
C PHE A 241 -6.70 2.12 15.62
N PHE A 242 -7.30 0.95 15.91
CA PHE A 242 -8.53 0.88 16.68
C PHE A 242 -8.35 1.10 18.20
N ALA A 243 -7.12 1.11 18.71
CA ALA A 243 -6.85 1.41 20.12
C ALA A 243 -7.23 2.86 20.46
N MET A 244 -7.22 3.79 19.48
CA MET A 244 -7.66 5.17 19.69
C MET A 244 -9.17 5.32 19.94
N PHE A 245 -9.96 4.27 19.67
CA PHE A 245 -11.40 4.21 19.99
C PHE A 245 -11.68 3.46 21.30
N GLU A 246 -10.66 3.01 22.02
CA GLU A 246 -10.84 2.48 23.37
C GLU A 246 -11.38 3.58 24.29
N ARG A 247 -12.22 3.21 25.27
CA ARG A 247 -12.89 4.17 26.18
C ARG A 247 -11.94 5.19 26.80
N ARG A 248 -10.68 4.82 27.01
CA ARG A 248 -9.63 5.68 27.58
C ARG A 248 -9.19 6.80 26.64
N GLU A 249 -9.09 6.52 25.34
CA GLU A 249 -8.59 7.45 24.32
C GLU A 249 -9.73 8.12 23.53
N LEU A 250 -10.95 7.59 23.62
CA LEU A 250 -12.12 8.06 22.87
C LEU A 250 -12.39 9.56 23.07
N ALA A 251 -12.25 10.08 24.29
CA ALA A 251 -12.44 11.50 24.57
C ALA A 251 -11.42 12.38 23.81
N HIS A 252 -10.15 11.98 23.78
CA HIS A 252 -9.11 12.70 23.04
C HIS A 252 -9.35 12.61 21.53
N THR A 253 -9.70 11.43 21.02
CA THR A 253 -10.03 11.23 19.61
C THR A 253 -11.22 12.09 19.18
N LEU A 254 -12.32 12.07 19.96
CA LEU A 254 -13.50 12.88 19.69
C LEU A 254 -13.20 14.38 19.76
N MET A 255 -12.39 14.81 20.72
CA MET A 255 -11.98 16.21 20.83
C MET A 255 -11.17 16.67 19.61
N VAL A 256 -10.19 15.89 19.15
CA VAL A 256 -9.38 16.23 17.97
C VAL A 256 -10.23 16.23 16.70
N LEU A 257 -11.14 15.26 16.54
CA LEU A 257 -12.06 15.22 15.40
C LEU A 257 -13.03 16.40 15.43
N ALA A 258 -13.63 16.71 16.58
CA ALA A 258 -14.52 17.85 16.75
C ALA A 258 -13.80 19.17 16.45
N ALA A 259 -12.59 19.37 16.97
CA ALA A 259 -11.78 20.54 16.67
C ALA A 259 -11.49 20.66 15.16
N SER A 260 -11.17 19.55 14.50
CA SER A 260 -10.93 19.53 13.06
C SER A 260 -12.18 19.90 12.26
N VAL A 261 -13.35 19.39 12.66
CA VAL A 261 -14.65 19.73 12.04
C VAL A 261 -14.96 21.22 12.25
N VAL A 262 -14.77 21.74 13.46
CA VAL A 262 -15.01 23.16 13.79
C VAL A 262 -14.10 24.05 12.95
N VAL A 263 -12.80 23.76 12.88
CA VAL A 263 -11.86 24.53 12.04
C VAL A 263 -12.25 24.47 10.58
N THR A 264 -12.62 23.29 10.08
CA THR A 264 -13.09 23.12 8.70
C THR A 264 -14.34 23.97 8.44
N MET A 265 -15.35 23.88 9.31
CA MET A 265 -16.55 24.69 9.19
C MET A 265 -16.22 26.18 9.18
N LEU A 266 -15.43 26.67 10.14
CA LEU A 266 -15.03 28.08 10.19
C LEU A 266 -14.33 28.57 8.92
N VAL A 267 -13.52 27.72 8.28
CA VAL A 267 -12.83 28.06 7.03
C VAL A 267 -13.80 28.09 5.83
N PHE A 268 -14.79 27.19 5.78
CA PHE A 268 -15.70 27.07 4.63
C PHE A 268 -17.03 27.83 4.79
N THR A 269 -17.32 28.38 5.98
CA THR A 269 -18.49 29.27 6.22
C THR A 269 -18.19 30.75 6.04
N HIS A 270 -16.93 31.11 5.78
CA HIS A 270 -16.47 32.47 5.44
C HIS A 270 -15.94 32.50 4.01
#